data_AF-A0A958EVZ3-F1
#
_entry.id   AF-A0A958EVZ3-F1
#
_cell.length_a   1.000
_cell.length_b   1.000
_cell.length_c   1.000
_cell.angle_alpha   90.00
_cell.angle_beta   90.00
_cell.angle_gamma   90.00
#
_symmetry.space_group_name_H-M   'P 1'
#
loop_
_entity.id
_entity.type
_entity.pdbx_description
1 polymer ?
#
loop_
_entity_poly.entity_id
_entity_poly.type
_entity_poly.pdbx_seq_one_letter_code
_entity_poly.pdbx_strand_id
1 'polypeptide(L)'
;MKLFIMLITVSIFFVSFLHAQEEEIICETNSTDVTTPDIGGRYITANGTLRILLVFVDFKNDTNPHSYWVAGSAPSGMSSFIDANTSINSSNYANVTNFFDQMSLGNYNVIGEAIYVEAPHTEVWYANNYYSRVDRNLDVLVNAVDPIVDFTLYDNWTRKTTLLYAHLAPDNRLEAVKVIDKTLKK
;
A
#
# COMPACT_ATOMS: atom_id res chain seq x y z
N MET A 1 -56.88 14.87 14.60
CA MET A 1 -56.75 15.56 13.30
C MET A 1 -55.59 16.58 13.27
N LYS A 2 -55.40 17.45 14.28
CA LYS A 2 -54.30 18.44 14.30
C LYS A 2 -52.88 17.86 14.31
N LEU A 3 -52.66 16.71 14.95
CA LEU A 3 -51.34 16.04 14.99
C LEU A 3 -50.92 15.46 13.62
N PHE A 4 -51.89 14.99 12.83
CA PHE A 4 -51.63 14.37 11.53
C PHE A 4 -51.24 15.41 10.47
N ILE A 5 -51.83 16.61 10.54
CA ILE A 5 -51.47 17.73 9.65
C ILE A 5 -50.05 18.23 9.95
N MET A 6 -49.62 18.22 11.22
CA MET A 6 -48.28 18.66 11.62
C MET A 6 -47.17 17.69 11.19
N LEU A 7 -47.46 16.39 11.12
CA LEU A 7 -46.50 15.37 10.67
C LEU A 7 -46.25 15.42 9.15
N ILE A 8 -47.27 15.79 8.37
CA ILE A 8 -47.17 15.92 6.91
C ILE A 8 -46.35 17.18 6.53
N THR A 9 -46.51 18.29 7.25
CA THR A 9 -45.77 19.53 6.94
C THR A 9 -44.28 19.44 7.27
N VAL A 10 -43.89 18.68 8.30
CA VAL A 10 -42.47 18.45 8.64
C VAL A 10 -41.78 17.54 7.63
N SER A 11 -42.49 16.57 7.06
CA SER A 11 -41.93 15.66 6.04
C SER A 11 -41.61 16.37 4.72
N ILE A 12 -42.46 17.32 4.30
CA ILE A 12 -42.28 18.06 3.03
C ILE A 12 -41.08 19.02 3.09
N PHE A 13 -40.74 19.55 4.27
CA PHE A 13 -39.61 20.47 4.43
C PHE A 13 -38.24 19.78 4.40
N PHE A 14 -38.16 18.46 4.62
CA PHE A 14 -36.90 17.72 4.64
C PHE A 14 -36.44 17.25 3.26
N VAL A 15 -37.32 17.21 2.25
CA VAL A 15 -37.00 16.66 0.92
C VAL A 15 -36.28 17.69 0.02
N SER A 16 -36.32 18.98 0.37
CA SER A 16 -35.82 20.07 -0.50
C SER A 16 -34.30 20.28 -0.48
N PHE A 17 -33.52 19.48 0.26
CA PHE A 17 -32.06 19.67 0.38
C PHE A 17 -31.21 18.62 -0.33
N LEU A 18 -31.80 17.70 -1.10
CA LEU A 18 -31.03 16.77 -1.94
C LEU A 18 -30.74 17.42 -3.30
N HIS A 19 -29.69 18.26 -3.36
CA HIS A 19 -29.05 18.57 -4.63
C HIS A 19 -28.11 17.41 -4.97
N ALA A 20 -28.52 16.58 -5.91
CA ALA A 20 -27.58 15.72 -6.63
C ALA A 20 -26.68 16.65 -7.44
N GLN A 21 -25.44 16.86 -6.99
CA GLN A 21 -24.43 17.47 -7.83
C GLN A 21 -24.08 16.45 -8.91
N GLU A 22 -24.68 16.57 -10.08
CA GLU A 22 -24.13 15.97 -11.30
C GLU A 22 -22.88 16.77 -11.64
N GLU A 23 -21.72 16.29 -11.19
CA GLU A 23 -20.48 16.68 -11.84
C GLU A 23 -20.51 16.07 -13.25
N GLU A 24 -20.68 16.94 -14.24
CA GLU A 24 -20.50 16.58 -15.64
C GLU A 24 -19.03 16.16 -15.81
N ILE A 25 -18.79 14.85 -15.95
CA ILE A 25 -17.48 14.33 -16.33
C ILE A 25 -17.28 14.70 -17.80
N ILE A 26 -16.71 15.88 -18.04
CA ILE A 26 -16.26 16.29 -19.37
C ILE A 26 -15.02 15.47 -19.70
N CYS A 27 -15.21 14.33 -20.37
CA CYS A 27 -14.13 13.66 -21.09
C CYS A 27 -13.83 14.50 -22.33
N GLU A 28 -12.98 15.52 -22.18
CA GLU A 28 -12.57 16.39 -23.28
C GLU A 28 -11.76 15.59 -24.31
N THR A 29 -12.42 15.17 -25.38
CA THR A 29 -11.83 14.48 -26.53
C THR A 29 -11.43 15.47 -27.62
N ASN A 30 -10.51 16.37 -27.32
CA ASN A 30 -9.83 17.19 -28.32
C ASN A 30 -8.32 17.21 -28.09
N SER A 31 -7.69 16.06 -28.23
CA SER A 31 -6.23 15.96 -28.31
C SER A 31 -5.81 15.84 -29.77
N THR A 32 -5.50 16.98 -30.38
CA THR A 32 -4.36 17.02 -31.31
C THR A 32 -3.15 16.54 -30.53
N ASP A 33 -2.51 15.49 -31.01
CA ASP A 33 -1.39 14.72 -30.45
C ASP A 33 -0.23 15.61 -29.92
N VAL A 34 -0.47 16.23 -28.78
CA VAL A 34 0.54 16.71 -27.86
C VAL A 34 0.75 15.55 -26.92
N THR A 35 1.88 14.87 -27.06
CA THR A 35 2.41 13.94 -26.08
C THR A 35 2.66 14.70 -24.77
N THR A 36 1.58 15.05 -24.07
CA THR A 36 1.69 15.52 -22.70
C THR A 36 2.38 14.38 -21.94
N PRO A 37 3.54 14.63 -21.32
CA PRO A 37 4.20 13.59 -20.53
C PRO A 37 3.19 13.13 -19.50
N ASP A 38 2.96 11.82 -19.41
CA ASP A 38 2.08 11.19 -18.44
C ASP A 38 2.04 12.03 -17.18
N ILE A 39 0.90 12.66 -16.93
CA ILE A 39 0.71 13.43 -15.70
C ILE A 39 0.62 12.36 -14.61
N GLY A 40 1.79 11.97 -14.10
CA GLY A 40 1.93 10.97 -13.05
C GLY A 40 1.06 11.35 -11.85
N GLY A 41 0.54 10.35 -11.15
CA GLY A 41 -0.35 10.60 -10.02
C GLY A 41 0.34 11.39 -8.89
N ARG A 42 -0.49 12.03 -8.04
CA ARG A 42 -0.07 12.98 -7.00
C ARG A 42 0.89 12.40 -5.94
N TYR A 43 0.91 11.08 -5.78
CA TYR A 43 1.75 10.37 -4.79
C TYR A 43 2.40 9.09 -5.33
N ILE A 44 1.84 8.54 -6.40
CA ILE A 44 2.23 7.29 -7.04
C ILE A 44 1.86 7.43 -8.51
N THR A 45 2.61 6.77 -9.39
CA THR A 45 2.31 6.77 -10.82
C THR A 45 0.90 6.21 -11.11
N ALA A 46 0.32 6.64 -12.23
CA ALA A 46 -0.93 6.05 -12.74
C ALA A 46 -0.66 4.89 -13.72
N ASN A 47 0.60 4.67 -14.12
CA ASN A 47 1.00 3.64 -15.06
C ASN A 47 2.42 3.11 -14.84
N GLY A 48 2.77 2.02 -15.51
CA GLY A 48 4.08 1.38 -15.40
C GLY A 48 4.14 0.37 -14.26
N THR A 49 5.34 0.14 -13.72
CA THR A 49 5.57 -0.93 -12.73
C THR A 49 6.16 -0.36 -11.44
N LEU A 50 5.47 -0.57 -10.32
CA LEU A 50 6.00 -0.33 -8.99
C LEU A 50 6.49 -1.64 -8.38
N ARG A 51 7.74 -1.65 -7.90
CA ARG A 51 8.26 -2.76 -7.11
C ARG A 51 8.11 -2.44 -5.61
N ILE A 52 7.54 -3.36 -4.84
CA ILE A 52 7.37 -3.20 -3.38
C ILE A 52 8.02 -4.34 -2.60
N LEU A 53 8.56 -4.04 -1.43
CA LEU A 53 9.07 -5.05 -0.49
C LEU A 53 8.10 -5.21 0.68
N LEU A 54 7.60 -6.42 0.88
CA LEU A 54 6.85 -6.78 2.08
C LEU A 54 7.77 -7.48 3.06
N VAL A 55 8.00 -6.87 4.22
CA VAL A 55 8.87 -7.42 5.27
C VAL A 55 8.00 -7.92 6.42
N PHE A 56 7.92 -9.23 6.58
CA PHE A 56 7.28 -9.88 7.71
C PHE A 56 8.28 -10.05 8.84
N VAL A 57 7.98 -9.45 9.99
CA VAL A 57 8.90 -9.39 11.13
C VAL A 57 8.31 -10.15 12.30
N ASP A 58 9.11 -11.05 12.87
CA ASP A 58 8.85 -11.63 14.18
C ASP A 58 9.88 -11.12 15.20
N PHE A 59 9.44 -10.85 16.42
CA PHE A 59 10.33 -10.39 17.47
C PHE A 59 11.02 -11.58 18.12
N LYS A 60 12.28 -11.38 18.56
CA LYS A 60 12.98 -12.40 19.34
C LYS A 60 12.16 -12.81 20.56
N ASN A 61 12.06 -14.11 20.76
CA ASN A 61 11.30 -14.74 21.85
C ASN A 61 9.80 -14.39 21.85
N ASP A 62 9.21 -13.97 20.73
CA ASP A 62 7.76 -13.82 20.64
C ASP A 62 7.08 -15.20 20.74
N THR A 63 6.41 -15.46 21.86
CA THR A 63 5.64 -16.69 22.07
C THR A 63 4.14 -16.52 21.79
N ASN A 64 3.71 -15.36 21.30
CA ASN A 64 2.29 -15.09 21.07
C ASN A 64 1.73 -16.07 20.02
N PRO A 65 0.69 -16.85 20.33
CA PRO A 65 0.13 -17.79 19.36
C PRO A 65 -0.63 -17.05 18.27
N HIS A 66 -0.42 -17.44 17.00
CA HIS A 66 -1.20 -16.95 15.86
C HIS A 66 -1.45 -18.10 14.88
N SER A 67 -2.69 -18.26 14.42
CA SER A 67 -3.12 -19.43 13.62
C SER A 67 -2.41 -19.57 12.27
N TYR A 68 -1.94 -18.45 11.71
CA TYR A 68 -1.26 -18.41 10.41
C TYR A 68 0.19 -17.93 10.49
N TRP A 69 0.71 -17.70 11.70
CA TRP A 69 2.06 -17.14 11.90
C TRP A 69 2.66 -17.74 13.17
N VAL A 70 3.27 -18.91 13.03
CA VAL A 70 3.90 -19.61 14.15
C VAL A 70 5.15 -18.84 14.58
N ALA A 71 5.37 -18.73 15.89
CA ALA A 71 6.55 -18.09 16.47
C ALA A 71 7.86 -18.63 15.89
N GLY A 72 8.79 -17.73 15.57
CA GLY A 72 10.10 -18.04 14.98
C GLY A 72 10.03 -18.51 13.53
N SER A 73 8.91 -18.28 12.82
CA SER A 73 8.75 -18.73 11.43
C SER A 73 8.01 -17.73 10.57
N ALA A 74 8.20 -17.85 9.26
CA ALA A 74 7.46 -17.06 8.28
C ALA A 74 5.96 -17.39 8.33
N PRO A 75 5.07 -16.40 8.11
CA PRO A 75 3.65 -16.66 8.02
C PRO A 75 3.30 -17.62 6.89
N SER A 76 2.30 -18.46 7.11
CA SER A 76 1.79 -19.37 6.09
C SER A 76 1.20 -18.58 4.92
N GLY A 77 1.60 -18.94 3.70
CA GLY A 77 1.17 -18.24 2.48
C GLY A 77 1.84 -16.88 2.26
N MET A 78 2.93 -16.55 2.96
CA MET A 78 3.68 -15.29 2.77
C MET A 78 4.03 -15.02 1.30
N SER A 79 4.48 -16.04 0.57
CA SER A 79 4.82 -15.94 -0.86
C SER A 79 3.62 -15.72 -1.78
N SER A 80 2.39 -15.88 -1.29
CA SER A 80 1.18 -15.68 -2.10
C SER A 80 0.65 -14.25 -2.05
N PHE A 81 1.21 -13.38 -1.18
CA PHE A 81 0.77 -12.00 -1.04
C PHE A 81 1.16 -11.12 -2.23
N ILE A 82 2.28 -11.41 -2.88
CA ILE A 82 2.78 -10.62 -4.00
C ILE A 82 3.60 -11.47 -4.95
N ASP A 83 3.50 -11.18 -6.25
CA ASP A 83 4.27 -11.87 -7.28
C ASP A 83 5.53 -11.05 -7.65
N ALA A 84 6.64 -11.76 -7.90
CA ALA A 84 7.91 -11.15 -8.31
C ALA A 84 7.85 -10.48 -9.69
N ASN A 85 6.86 -10.83 -10.51
CA ASN A 85 6.59 -10.29 -11.83
C ASN A 85 5.14 -10.59 -12.25
N THR A 86 4.65 -9.93 -13.29
CA THR A 86 3.28 -10.09 -13.81
C THR A 86 3.03 -11.40 -14.54
N SER A 87 4.10 -12.12 -14.97
CA SER A 87 3.95 -13.38 -15.70
C SER A 87 3.54 -14.57 -14.82
N ILE A 88 3.72 -14.45 -13.50
CA ILE A 88 3.24 -15.45 -12.53
C ILE A 88 1.72 -15.55 -12.57
N ASN A 89 1.03 -14.44 -12.87
CA ASN A 89 -0.42 -14.36 -13.08
C ASN A 89 -1.20 -15.07 -11.97
N SER A 90 -0.91 -14.73 -10.71
CA SER A 90 -1.59 -15.31 -9.56
C SER A 90 -3.10 -15.07 -9.64
N SER A 91 -3.88 -16.15 -9.53
CA SER A 91 -5.35 -16.07 -9.53
C SER A 91 -5.94 -15.74 -8.15
N ASN A 92 -5.09 -15.59 -7.13
CA ASN A 92 -5.53 -15.24 -5.79
C ASN A 92 -5.98 -13.77 -5.74
N TYR A 93 -7.24 -13.51 -5.40
CA TYR A 93 -7.77 -12.14 -5.31
C TYR A 93 -7.12 -11.31 -4.20
N ALA A 94 -6.52 -11.95 -3.20
CA ALA A 94 -5.79 -11.29 -2.12
C ALA A 94 -4.32 -10.99 -2.47
N ASN A 95 -3.84 -11.45 -3.64
CA ASN A 95 -2.50 -11.14 -4.12
C ASN A 95 -2.47 -9.69 -4.65
N VAL A 96 -1.49 -8.92 -4.18
CA VAL A 96 -1.34 -7.50 -4.50
C VAL A 96 -1.11 -7.28 -6.00
N THR A 97 -0.30 -8.13 -6.64
CA THR A 97 -0.02 -8.03 -8.08
C THR A 97 -1.28 -8.23 -8.90
N ASN A 98 -2.03 -9.29 -8.62
CA ASN A 98 -3.31 -9.56 -9.28
C ASN A 98 -4.31 -8.42 -9.08
N PHE A 99 -4.46 -7.92 -7.85
CA PHE A 99 -5.39 -6.83 -7.57
C PHE A 99 -5.09 -5.58 -8.42
N PHE A 100 -3.83 -5.12 -8.47
CA PHE A 100 -3.48 -3.92 -9.23
C PHE A 100 -3.53 -4.13 -10.75
N ASP A 101 -3.17 -5.31 -11.23
CA ASP A 101 -3.32 -5.66 -12.65
C ASP A 101 -4.78 -5.57 -13.09
N GLN A 102 -5.70 -6.21 -12.34
CA GLN A 102 -7.13 -6.20 -12.66
C GLN A 102 -7.76 -4.80 -12.54
N MET A 103 -7.45 -4.07 -11.48
CA MET A 103 -8.06 -2.75 -11.23
C MET A 103 -7.51 -1.66 -12.16
N SER A 104 -6.32 -1.83 -12.72
CA SER A 104 -5.71 -0.89 -13.67
C SER A 104 -5.92 -1.30 -15.13
N LEU A 105 -6.56 -2.45 -15.40
CA LEU A 105 -6.67 -3.06 -16.72
C LEU A 105 -5.28 -3.27 -17.37
N GLY A 106 -4.29 -3.67 -16.56
CA GLY A 106 -2.90 -3.91 -16.98
C GLY A 106 -2.04 -2.66 -17.19
N ASN A 107 -2.57 -1.44 -17.00
CA ASN A 107 -1.81 -0.21 -17.20
C ASN A 107 -0.84 0.08 -16.04
N TYR A 108 -1.13 -0.44 -14.85
CA TYR A 108 -0.34 -0.25 -13.65
C TYR A 108 -0.12 -1.57 -12.91
N ASN A 109 1.16 -1.94 -12.79
CA ASN A 109 1.59 -3.21 -12.24
C ASN A 109 2.27 -2.98 -10.89
N VAL A 110 1.91 -3.79 -9.89
CA VAL A 110 2.63 -3.84 -8.61
C VAL A 110 3.26 -5.21 -8.48
N ILE A 111 4.59 -5.26 -8.46
CA ILE A 111 5.36 -6.50 -8.32
C ILE A 111 6.25 -6.42 -7.09
N GLY A 112 6.83 -7.51 -6.65
CA GLY A 112 7.71 -7.46 -5.49
C GLY A 112 8.00 -8.80 -4.86
N GLU A 113 8.54 -8.74 -3.66
CA GLU A 113 8.79 -9.95 -2.88
C GLU A 113 8.32 -9.76 -1.44
N ALA A 114 8.01 -10.90 -0.82
CA ALA A 114 7.70 -10.98 0.59
C ALA A 114 8.81 -11.77 1.28
N ILE A 115 9.47 -11.14 2.25
CA ILE A 115 10.54 -11.75 3.04
C ILE A 115 10.13 -11.87 4.50
N TYR A 116 10.77 -12.80 5.18
CA TYR A 116 10.67 -12.96 6.63
C TYR A 116 12.02 -12.67 7.27
N VAL A 117 12.00 -11.87 8.34
CA VAL A 117 13.18 -11.60 9.16
C VAL A 117 12.82 -11.67 10.64
N GLU A 118 13.79 -12.08 11.45
CA GLU A 118 13.70 -11.92 12.90
C GLU A 118 14.24 -10.53 13.28
N ALA A 119 13.53 -9.81 14.14
CA ALA A 119 13.98 -8.49 14.60
C ALA A 119 15.31 -8.58 15.39
N PRO A 120 16.17 -7.55 15.30
CA PRO A 120 17.43 -7.51 16.06
C PRO A 120 17.25 -7.69 17.57
N HIS A 121 16.15 -7.14 18.11
CA HIS A 121 15.83 -7.15 19.53
C HIS A 121 14.43 -7.72 19.83
N THR A 122 14.17 -8.01 21.11
CA THR A 122 12.85 -8.41 21.59
C THR A 122 11.90 -7.22 21.63
N GLU A 123 10.58 -7.47 21.60
CA GLU A 123 9.57 -6.40 21.74
C GLU A 123 9.75 -5.61 23.04
N VAL A 124 10.02 -6.31 24.15
CA VAL A 124 10.25 -5.72 25.47
C VAL A 124 11.48 -4.81 25.48
N TRP A 125 12.55 -5.18 24.76
CA TRP A 125 13.74 -4.34 24.65
C TRP A 125 13.40 -3.00 23.99
N TYR A 126 12.67 -3.01 22.88
CA TYR A 126 12.27 -1.76 22.22
C TYR A 126 11.35 -0.91 23.10
N ALA A 127 10.40 -1.54 23.80
CA ALA A 127 9.51 -0.84 24.72
C ALA A 127 10.29 -0.15 25.86
N ASN A 128 11.26 -0.85 26.46
CA ASN A 128 12.08 -0.32 27.55
C ASN A 128 13.05 0.78 27.11
N ASN A 129 13.44 0.81 25.83
CA ASN A 129 14.31 1.85 25.27
C ASN A 129 13.52 2.99 24.60
N TYR A 130 12.19 3.03 24.76
CA TYR A 130 11.32 4.06 24.20
C TYR A 130 11.38 4.18 22.66
N TYR A 131 11.68 3.08 21.96
CA TYR A 131 11.67 3.07 20.50
C TYR A 131 10.23 3.16 19.99
N SER A 132 9.96 4.17 19.15
CA SER A 132 8.69 4.27 18.47
C SER A 132 8.52 3.14 17.44
N ARG A 133 7.32 2.98 16.89
CA ARG A 133 7.11 2.04 15.76
C ARG A 133 8.00 2.37 14.56
N VAL A 134 8.26 3.64 14.29
CA VAL A 134 9.13 4.05 13.19
C VAL A 134 10.57 3.64 13.47
N ASP A 135 11.06 3.86 14.69
CA ASP A 135 12.43 3.50 15.09
C ASP A 135 12.64 1.99 15.03
N ARG A 136 11.66 1.20 15.47
CA ARG A 136 11.68 -0.27 15.38
C ARG A 136 11.74 -0.74 13.93
N ASN A 137 10.91 -0.18 13.06
CA ASN A 137 10.91 -0.54 11.65
C ASN A 137 12.26 -0.20 10.99
N LEU A 138 12.82 0.98 11.31
CA LEU A 138 14.11 1.39 10.77
C LEU A 138 15.24 0.46 11.25
N ASP A 139 15.25 0.10 12.53
CA ASP A 139 16.23 -0.84 13.09
C ASP A 139 16.18 -2.21 12.41
N VAL A 140 14.97 -2.74 12.17
CA VAL A 140 14.79 -3.99 11.42
C VAL A 140 15.29 -3.85 9.98
N LEU A 141 14.95 -2.75 9.29
CA LEU A 141 15.36 -2.53 7.92
C LEU A 141 16.89 -2.47 7.79
N VAL A 142 17.56 -1.74 8.68
CA VAL A 142 19.02 -1.57 8.64
C VAL A 142 19.75 -2.84 9.09
N ASN A 143 19.31 -3.46 10.19
CA ASN A 143 20.11 -4.51 10.83
C ASN A 143 19.69 -5.94 10.45
N ALA A 144 18.51 -6.15 9.87
CA ALA A 144 18.03 -7.47 9.50
C ALA A 144 17.71 -7.63 7.99
N VAL A 145 17.30 -6.55 7.31
CA VAL A 145 16.89 -6.61 5.90
C VAL A 145 17.99 -6.18 4.94
N ASP A 146 18.66 -5.06 5.19
CA ASP A 146 19.75 -4.53 4.35
C ASP A 146 20.85 -5.56 4.02
N PRO A 147 21.26 -6.45 4.95
CA PRO A 147 22.28 -7.46 4.62
C PRO A 147 21.84 -8.53 3.61
N ILE A 148 20.54 -8.66 3.32
CA ILE A 148 19.98 -9.75 2.51
C ILE A 148 19.15 -9.28 1.31
N VAL A 149 18.74 -8.01 1.27
CA VAL A 149 17.95 -7.43 0.17
C VAL A 149 18.76 -6.36 -0.55
N ASP A 150 18.77 -6.44 -1.89
CA ASP A 150 19.30 -5.37 -2.72
C ASP A 150 18.26 -4.25 -2.87
N PHE A 151 18.40 -3.20 -2.06
CA PHE A 151 17.50 -2.06 -2.07
C PHE A 151 17.55 -1.24 -3.37
N THR A 152 18.58 -1.40 -4.20
CA THR A 152 18.66 -0.69 -5.49
C THR A 152 17.56 -1.13 -6.47
N LEU A 153 16.96 -2.30 -6.25
CA LEU A 153 15.82 -2.78 -7.03
C LEU A 153 14.52 -2.02 -6.71
N TYR A 154 14.46 -1.32 -5.57
CA TYR A 154 13.30 -0.63 -5.02
C TYR A 154 13.44 0.90 -5.05
N ASP A 155 14.36 1.39 -5.90
CA ASP A 155 14.64 2.79 -6.17
C ASP A 155 14.57 3.04 -7.69
N ASN A 156 13.36 3.07 -8.24
CA ASN A 156 13.07 3.25 -9.66
C ASN A 156 12.38 4.58 -10.00
N TRP A 157 11.99 5.39 -9.00
CA TRP A 157 11.12 6.55 -9.18
C TRP A 157 11.68 7.80 -8.52
N THR A 158 11.94 8.82 -9.33
CA THR A 158 12.31 10.14 -8.82
C THR A 158 11.10 11.07 -8.77
N ARG A 159 10.93 11.77 -7.65
CA ARG A 159 10.02 12.92 -7.57
C ARG A 159 10.59 14.09 -8.39
N LYS A 160 9.93 14.50 -9.48
CA LYS A 160 10.38 15.62 -10.33
C LYS A 160 9.92 16.98 -9.80
N THR A 161 8.69 17.06 -9.29
CA THR A 161 8.14 18.30 -8.71
C THR A 161 7.25 17.95 -7.50
N THR A 162 6.66 18.96 -6.87
CA THR A 162 5.73 18.75 -5.75
C THR A 162 4.57 17.81 -6.11
N LEU A 163 4.17 17.75 -7.38
CA LEU A 163 2.98 17.04 -7.86
C LEU A 163 3.27 15.97 -8.93
N LEU A 164 4.50 15.83 -9.40
CA LEU A 164 4.83 14.96 -10.53
C LEU A 164 5.96 13.98 -10.17
N TYR A 165 5.70 12.69 -10.37
CA TYR A 165 6.66 11.60 -10.30
C TYR A 165 6.98 11.11 -11.71
N ALA A 166 8.25 10.78 -11.97
CA ALA A 166 8.67 10.24 -13.25
C ALA A 166 9.54 9.00 -13.07
N HIS A 167 9.33 8.02 -13.96
CA HIS A 167 10.02 6.74 -14.03
C HIS A 167 11.45 6.87 -14.61
N LEU A 168 12.26 7.83 -14.15
CA LEU A 168 13.46 8.23 -14.92
C LEU A 168 14.77 8.42 -14.14
N ALA A 169 14.86 8.06 -12.86
CA ALA A 169 16.15 7.84 -12.18
C ALA A 169 15.94 7.26 -10.77
N PRO A 170 16.88 6.46 -10.25
CA PRO A 170 17.04 6.24 -8.82
C PRO A 170 17.35 7.58 -8.10
N ASP A 171 16.71 7.86 -6.96
CA ASP A 171 16.96 9.06 -6.15
C ASP A 171 17.56 8.75 -4.76
N ASN A 172 18.01 7.52 -4.54
CA ASN A 172 18.47 6.94 -3.28
C ASN A 172 17.39 6.91 -2.20
N ARG A 173 16.12 6.78 -2.59
CA ARG A 173 15.00 6.64 -1.65
C ARG A 173 14.17 5.43 -2.04
N LEU A 174 13.92 4.59 -1.05
CA LEU A 174 13.00 3.48 -1.19
C LEU A 174 11.59 3.99 -1.50
N GLU A 175 11.00 3.50 -2.59
CA GLU A 175 9.64 3.89 -2.95
C GLU A 175 8.59 3.27 -2.03
N ALA A 176 8.70 1.96 -1.82
CA ALA A 176 7.62 1.19 -1.24
C ALA A 176 8.15 -0.01 -0.46
N VAL A 177 8.29 0.19 0.84
CA VAL A 177 8.58 -0.89 1.79
C VAL A 177 7.50 -0.90 2.85
N LYS A 178 6.91 -2.08 3.08
CA LYS A 178 5.91 -2.28 4.13
C LYS A 178 6.43 -3.29 5.13
N VAL A 179 6.72 -2.80 6.33
CA VAL A 179 7.02 -3.64 7.49
C VAL A 179 5.71 -4.07 8.14
N ILE A 180 5.54 -5.38 8.30
CA ILE A 180 4.40 -6.05 8.91
C ILE A 180 4.95 -6.83 10.09
N ASP A 181 4.63 -6.39 11.30
CA ASP A 181 4.93 -7.17 12.50
C ASP A 181 3.69 -7.97 12.95
N LYS A 182 3.94 -9.08 13.62
CA LYS A 182 2.90 -10.00 14.11
C LYS A 182 1.98 -9.38 15.16
N THR A 183 2.43 -8.35 15.87
CA THR A 183 1.70 -7.71 16.98
C THR A 183 0.66 -6.69 16.54
N LEU A 184 0.64 -6.30 15.25
CA LEU A 184 -0.24 -5.26 14.70
C LEU A 184 -1.74 -5.58 14.62
N LYS A 185 -2.19 -6.71 15.15
CA LYS A 185 -3.62 -7.03 15.24
C LYS A 185 -4.14 -6.69 16.64
N LYS A 186 -4.52 -5.42 16.84
CA LYS A 186 -5.50 -5.01 17.86
C LYS A 186 -6.52 -4.08 17.25
#